data_AF-A0A6P2A6K2-F1
#
_entry.id   AF-A0A6P2A6K2-F1
#
_cell.length_a   1.000
_cell.length_b   1.000
_cell.length_c   1.000
_cell.angle_alpha   90.00
_cell.angle_beta   90.00
_cell.angle_gamma   90.00
#
_symmetry.space_group_name_H-M   'P 1'
#
loop_
_entity.id
_entity.type
_entity.pdbx_description
1 polymer ?
#
loop_
_entity_poly.entity_id
_entity_poly.type
_entity_poly.pdbx_seq_one_letter_code
_entity_poly.pdbx_strand_id
1 'polypeptide(L)'
;MKISLPRLPAIECPVCLASAGRLFASIGGRDYLRCEDCEATFLCREQLPGPERESTEYRQHRNQCDDPAYRAFLRPLAESLLARLAPGRDGLDFGCGPDPALAAMIREAGHRVGLYDPLFHPDPEALQRRYDFITCSEVVEHFHHPAWEFARLDTLLKPGGWLGIQTTFQTDDASFARWNYRRDPTHVVFYRPRTFERIALRHDWQLFFPSRNIALLKSALIKQGARP
;
A
#
# COMPACT_ATOMS: atom_id res chain seq x y z
N MET A 1 4.51 -27.61 -38.85
CA MET A 1 5.35 -26.71 -38.02
C MET A 1 4.47 -26.10 -36.93
N LYS A 2 4.60 -26.57 -35.68
CA LYS A 2 4.01 -25.85 -34.53
C LYS A 2 5.02 -24.76 -34.16
N ILE A 3 4.69 -23.51 -34.42
CA ILE A 3 5.49 -22.37 -33.97
C ILE A 3 5.25 -22.29 -32.46
N SER A 4 6.21 -22.81 -31.69
CA SER A 4 6.26 -22.63 -30.26
C SER A 4 6.54 -21.15 -30.00
N LEU A 5 5.51 -20.41 -29.54
CA LEU A 5 5.71 -19.08 -28.97
C LEU A 5 6.77 -19.19 -27.87
N PRO A 6 7.78 -18.30 -27.81
CA PRO A 6 8.74 -18.32 -26.73
C PRO A 6 7.96 -18.15 -25.42
N ARG A 7 8.09 -19.11 -24.50
CA ARG A 7 7.63 -18.92 -23.12
C ARG A 7 8.39 -17.73 -22.58
N LEU A 8 7.69 -16.60 -22.42
CA LEU A 8 8.20 -15.47 -21.65
C LEU A 8 8.63 -16.03 -20.27
N PRO A 9 9.78 -15.61 -19.73
CA PRO A 9 10.22 -16.06 -18.41
C PRO A 9 9.11 -15.83 -17.39
N ALA A 10 8.90 -16.78 -16.49
CA ALA A 10 7.88 -16.70 -15.46
C ALA A 10 8.13 -15.45 -14.57
N ILE A 11 7.35 -14.38 -14.79
CA ILE A 11 7.47 -13.14 -14.02
C ILE A 11 6.83 -13.37 -12.65
N GLU A 12 7.65 -13.42 -11.60
CA GLU A 12 7.16 -13.50 -10.22
C GLU A 12 6.27 -12.29 -9.86
N CYS A 13 5.16 -12.55 -9.18
CA CYS A 13 4.30 -11.47 -8.70
C CYS A 13 5.03 -10.65 -7.63
N PRO A 14 5.19 -9.31 -7.78
CA PRO A 14 5.95 -8.49 -6.84
C PRO A 14 5.27 -8.30 -5.48
N VAL A 15 4.01 -8.76 -5.35
CA VAL A 15 3.21 -8.68 -4.13
C VAL A 15 3.25 -9.98 -3.33
N CYS A 16 2.86 -11.10 -3.95
CA CYS A 16 2.70 -12.37 -3.23
C CYS A 16 3.86 -13.36 -3.46
N LEU A 17 4.77 -13.06 -4.40
CA LEU A 17 5.90 -13.89 -4.80
C LEU A 17 5.50 -15.26 -5.39
N ALA A 18 4.26 -15.41 -5.86
CA ALA A 18 3.85 -16.58 -6.63
C ALA A 18 4.32 -16.46 -8.10
N SER A 19 4.40 -17.59 -8.79
CA SER A 19 4.92 -17.67 -10.15
C SER A 19 4.00 -17.02 -11.19
N ALA A 20 4.63 -16.33 -12.16
CA ALA A 20 4.10 -15.88 -13.47
C ALA A 20 2.75 -15.14 -13.45
N GLY A 21 2.80 -13.82 -13.44
CA GLY A 21 1.68 -13.01 -13.93
C GLY A 21 1.49 -13.16 -15.45
N ARG A 22 0.24 -13.13 -15.92
CA ARG A 22 -0.09 -13.04 -17.36
C ARG A 22 -0.14 -11.57 -17.80
N LEU A 23 0.09 -11.30 -19.08
CA LEU A 23 -0.24 -9.99 -19.65
C LEU A 23 -1.74 -9.74 -19.48
N PHE A 24 -2.10 -8.64 -18.83
CA PHE A 24 -3.47 -8.25 -18.55
C PHE A 24 -3.96 -7.20 -19.54
N ALA A 25 -3.18 -6.14 -19.75
CA ALA A 25 -3.51 -5.09 -20.71
C ALA A 25 -2.26 -4.31 -21.13
N SER A 26 -2.25 -3.86 -22.39
CA SER A 26 -1.29 -2.86 -22.89
C SER A 26 -2.05 -1.57 -23.17
N ILE A 27 -1.76 -0.50 -22.41
CA ILE A 27 -2.51 0.76 -22.45
C ILE A 27 -1.51 1.90 -22.53
N GLY A 28 -1.57 2.71 -23.60
CA GLY A 28 -0.71 3.89 -23.75
C GLY A 28 0.79 3.56 -23.73
N GLY A 29 1.19 2.41 -24.29
CA GLY A 29 2.58 1.95 -24.30
C GLY A 29 3.08 1.38 -22.98
N ARG A 30 2.20 1.18 -21.99
CA ARG A 30 2.49 0.52 -20.71
C ARG A 30 1.85 -0.87 -20.67
N ASP A 31 2.61 -1.85 -20.22
CA ASP A 31 2.18 -3.23 -20.06
C ASP A 31 1.87 -3.52 -18.60
N TYR A 32 0.64 -3.93 -18.36
CA TYR A 32 0.14 -4.32 -17.05
C TYR A 32 0.01 -5.84 -17.02
N LEU A 33 0.58 -6.45 -15.99
CA LEU A 33 0.55 -7.88 -15.73
C LEU A 33 -0.45 -8.16 -14.60
N ARG A 34 -1.05 -9.36 -14.60
CA ARG A 34 -1.96 -9.83 -13.55
C ARG A 34 -1.47 -11.13 -12.95
N CYS A 35 -1.31 -11.17 -11.63
CA CYS A 35 -1.07 -12.41 -10.90
C CYS A 35 -2.33 -13.29 -10.89
N GLU A 36 -2.19 -14.60 -11.05
CA GLU A 36 -3.31 -15.54 -11.00
C GLU A 36 -3.66 -15.96 -9.56
N ASP A 37 -2.71 -15.88 -8.62
CA ASP A 37 -2.92 -16.28 -7.22
C ASP A 37 -3.58 -15.19 -6.35
N CYS A 38 -3.06 -13.96 -6.44
CA CYS A 38 -3.47 -12.84 -5.59
C CYS A 38 -4.28 -11.78 -6.34
N GLU A 39 -4.44 -11.95 -7.65
CA GLU A 39 -5.14 -11.03 -8.55
C GLU A 39 -4.62 -9.59 -8.60
N ALA A 40 -3.42 -9.31 -8.05
CA ALA A 40 -2.81 -7.99 -8.21
C ALA A 40 -2.56 -7.70 -9.68
N THR A 41 -2.94 -6.49 -10.13
CA THR A 41 -2.45 -5.95 -11.40
C THR A 41 -1.25 -5.06 -11.11
N PHE A 42 -0.18 -5.18 -11.89
CA PHE A 42 1.03 -4.37 -11.67
C PHE A 42 1.68 -4.02 -13.00
N LEU A 43 2.35 -2.87 -13.03
CA LEU A 43 3.12 -2.40 -14.18
C LEU A 43 4.34 -3.31 -14.39
N CYS A 44 4.72 -3.54 -15.65
CA CYS A 44 5.94 -4.26 -15.97
C CYS A 44 7.15 -3.59 -15.33
N ARG A 45 8.11 -4.37 -14.82
CA ARG A 45 9.21 -3.86 -13.98
C ARG A 45 10.09 -2.86 -14.73
N GLU A 46 10.31 -3.09 -16.02
CA GLU A 46 11.12 -2.25 -16.90
C GLU A 46 10.45 -0.90 -17.20
N GLN A 47 9.17 -0.75 -16.84
CA GLN A 47 8.37 0.45 -17.09
C GLN A 47 8.05 1.25 -15.82
N LEU A 48 8.57 0.82 -14.66
CA LEU A 48 8.43 1.56 -13.41
C LEU A 48 9.00 2.99 -13.56
N PRO A 49 8.35 4.00 -12.99
CA PRO A 49 8.85 5.37 -13.02
C PRO A 49 10.18 5.47 -12.26
N GLY A 50 11.05 6.37 -12.70
CA GLY A 50 12.25 6.71 -11.93
C GLY A 50 11.96 7.74 -10.83
N PRO A 51 12.86 7.89 -9.84
CA PRO A 51 12.65 8.78 -8.69
C PRO A 51 12.34 10.24 -9.04
N GLU A 52 12.94 10.77 -10.11
CA GLU A 52 12.68 12.14 -10.56
C GLU A 52 11.24 12.34 -11.01
N ARG A 53 10.69 11.35 -11.74
CA ARG A 53 9.31 11.39 -12.23
C ARG A 53 8.33 11.28 -11.08
N GLU A 54 8.57 10.36 -10.15
CA GLU A 54 7.76 10.19 -8.94
C GLU A 54 7.73 11.47 -8.12
N SER A 55 8.91 12.02 -7.81
CA SER A 55 9.04 13.25 -7.04
C SER A 55 8.36 14.46 -7.71
N THR A 56 8.37 14.53 -9.04
CA THR A 56 7.68 15.59 -9.79
C THR A 56 6.17 15.50 -9.63
N GLU A 57 5.59 14.29 -9.65
CA GLU A 57 4.15 14.12 -9.46
C GLU A 57 3.73 14.30 -7.99
N TYR A 58 4.49 13.75 -7.03
CA TYR A 58 4.17 13.89 -5.61
C TYR A 58 4.10 15.36 -5.16
N ARG A 59 4.91 16.24 -5.75
CA ARG A 59 4.87 17.69 -5.47
C ARG A 59 3.64 18.40 -6.05
N GLN A 60 2.90 17.79 -6.96
CA GLN A 60 1.66 18.35 -7.50
C GLN A 60 0.45 18.06 -6.61
N HIS A 61 0.56 17.08 -5.70
CA HIS A 61 -0.51 16.76 -4.76
C HIS A 61 -0.73 17.92 -3.78
N ARG A 62 -1.99 18.38 -3.70
CA ARG A 62 -2.43 19.46 -2.80
C ARG A 62 -3.23 18.87 -1.65
N ASN A 63 -2.54 18.26 -0.71
CA ASN A 63 -3.12 17.55 0.42
C ASN A 63 -3.02 18.38 1.70
N GLN A 64 -3.68 19.54 1.73
CA GLN A 64 -3.55 20.48 2.86
C GLN A 64 -4.15 19.89 4.15
N CYS A 65 -3.41 20.00 5.25
CA CYS A 65 -3.78 19.42 6.55
C CYS A 65 -5.17 19.86 7.04
N ASP A 66 -5.52 21.13 6.82
CA ASP A 66 -6.78 21.72 7.31
C ASP A 66 -7.91 21.75 6.27
N ASP A 67 -7.69 21.20 5.07
CA ASP A 67 -8.75 21.11 4.05
C ASP A 67 -9.86 20.15 4.52
N PRO A 68 -11.10 20.64 4.71
CA PRO A 68 -12.22 19.80 5.13
C PRO A 68 -12.51 18.64 4.17
N ALA A 69 -12.31 18.83 2.86
CA ALA A 69 -12.55 17.80 1.86
C ALA A 69 -11.50 16.68 1.97
N TYR A 70 -10.23 17.04 2.14
CA TYR A 70 -9.15 16.07 2.34
C TYR A 70 -9.29 15.32 3.67
N ARG A 71 -9.59 16.03 4.77
CA ARG A 71 -9.90 15.38 6.06
C ARG A 71 -11.13 14.46 5.96
N ALA A 72 -12.15 14.82 5.18
CA ALA A 72 -13.29 13.94 4.93
C ALA A 72 -12.91 12.69 4.11
N PHE A 73 -11.97 12.80 3.19
CA PHE A 73 -11.41 11.65 2.46
C PHE A 73 -10.64 10.69 3.38
N LEU A 74 -9.88 11.20 4.34
CA LEU A 74 -9.07 10.39 5.28
C LEU A 74 -9.88 9.84 6.46
N ARG A 75 -11.00 10.48 6.79
CA ARG A 75 -11.84 10.16 7.95
C ARG A 75 -12.23 8.68 8.05
N PRO A 76 -12.66 7.98 6.98
CA PRO A 76 -13.06 6.59 7.10
C PRO A 76 -11.91 5.68 7.57
N LEU A 77 -10.66 5.93 7.15
CA LEU A 77 -9.49 5.19 7.64
C LEU A 77 -9.23 5.53 9.10
N ALA A 78 -9.19 6.82 9.44
CA ALA A 78 -8.92 7.28 10.80
C ALA A 78 -9.93 6.69 11.79
N GLU A 79 -11.24 6.83 11.54
CA GLU A 79 -12.29 6.33 12.43
C GLU A 79 -12.27 4.81 12.55
N SER A 80 -12.08 4.09 11.44
CA SER A 80 -12.01 2.63 11.44
C SER A 80 -10.83 2.13 12.25
N LEU A 81 -9.67 2.79 12.16
CA LEU A 81 -8.49 2.43 12.93
C LEU A 81 -8.66 2.79 14.41
N LEU A 82 -9.07 4.02 14.72
CA LEU A 82 -9.26 4.50 16.10
C LEU A 82 -10.22 3.63 16.91
N ALA A 83 -11.28 3.11 16.29
CA ALA A 83 -12.22 2.19 16.92
C ALA A 83 -11.58 0.88 17.43
N ARG A 84 -10.35 0.56 17.01
CA ARG A 84 -9.60 -0.65 17.36
C ARG A 84 -8.41 -0.40 18.29
N LEU A 85 -8.09 0.88 18.56
CA LEU A 85 -6.94 1.25 19.37
C LEU A 85 -7.35 1.49 20.82
N ALA A 86 -6.52 1.02 21.75
CA ALA A 86 -6.59 1.49 23.13
C ALA A 86 -6.14 2.96 23.23
N PRO A 87 -6.49 3.73 24.26
CA PRO A 87 -6.01 5.10 24.40
C PRO A 87 -4.48 5.23 24.41
N GLY A 88 -3.98 6.35 23.89
CA GLY A 88 -2.58 6.76 24.02
C GLY A 88 -1.54 5.85 23.36
N ARG A 89 -1.91 5.18 22.26
CA ARG A 89 -0.99 4.35 21.45
C ARG A 89 0.04 5.17 20.67
N ASP A 90 1.18 4.54 20.37
CA ASP A 90 2.22 5.06 19.50
C ASP A 90 2.08 4.51 18.07
N GLY A 91 1.99 5.37 17.07
CA GLY A 91 1.88 5.00 15.68
C GLY A 91 2.84 5.70 14.74
N LEU A 92 2.82 5.28 13.48
CA LEU A 92 3.58 5.86 12.38
C LEU A 92 2.65 6.15 11.21
N ASP A 93 2.73 7.37 10.66
CA ASP A 93 2.17 7.67 9.35
C ASP A 93 3.26 7.48 8.30
N PHE A 94 3.16 6.38 7.55
CA PHE A 94 4.17 5.94 6.58
C PHE A 94 3.76 6.36 5.17
N GLY A 95 4.61 7.12 4.49
CA GLY A 95 4.31 7.82 3.25
C GLY A 95 3.41 9.03 3.48
N CYS A 96 3.68 9.80 4.55
CA CYS A 96 2.78 10.84 5.02
C CYS A 96 2.69 12.09 4.11
N GLY A 97 3.55 12.18 3.09
CA GLY A 97 3.60 13.35 2.20
C GLY A 97 4.07 14.63 2.91
N PRO A 98 3.92 15.81 2.27
CA PRO A 98 4.40 17.08 2.82
C PRO A 98 3.56 17.63 3.98
N ASP A 99 2.25 17.36 3.98
CA ASP A 99 1.28 17.89 4.93
C ASP A 99 0.47 16.73 5.56
N PRO A 100 0.93 16.16 6.70
CA PRO A 100 0.46 14.87 7.22
C PRO A 100 -0.87 15.00 8.00
N ALA A 101 -1.96 15.26 7.26
CA ALA A 101 -3.30 15.46 7.82
C ALA A 101 -3.81 14.27 8.64
N LEU A 102 -3.54 13.04 8.19
CA LEU A 102 -3.97 11.82 8.88
C LEU A 102 -3.29 11.71 10.26
N ALA A 103 -1.99 11.97 10.33
CA ALA A 103 -1.27 12.04 11.60
C ALA A 103 -1.86 13.10 12.53
N ALA A 104 -2.23 14.28 12.02
CA ALA A 104 -2.87 15.33 12.82
C ALA A 104 -4.23 14.86 13.38
N MET A 105 -5.10 14.30 12.55
CA MET A 105 -6.40 13.74 12.97
C MET A 105 -6.26 12.68 14.07
N ILE A 106 -5.27 11.79 13.95
CA ILE A 106 -5.04 10.73 14.94
C ILE A 106 -4.42 11.29 16.23
N ARG A 107 -3.56 12.32 16.15
CA ARG A 107 -3.02 13.03 17.33
C ARG A 107 -4.10 13.77 18.11
N GLU A 108 -5.03 14.43 17.41
CA GLU A 108 -6.20 15.08 18.03
C GLU A 108 -7.08 14.07 18.80
N ALA A 109 -7.12 12.81 18.37
CA ALA A 109 -7.78 11.71 19.08
C ALA A 109 -6.99 11.16 20.29
N GLY A 110 -5.86 11.78 20.66
CA GLY A 110 -5.09 11.45 21.86
C GLY A 110 -3.97 10.42 21.67
N HIS A 111 -3.55 10.16 20.43
CA HIS A 111 -2.46 9.24 20.11
C HIS A 111 -1.16 9.97 19.77
N ARG A 112 -0.03 9.25 19.83
CA ARG A 112 1.27 9.74 19.37
C ARG A 112 1.52 9.17 17.98
N VAL A 113 1.90 10.02 17.03
CA VAL A 113 2.15 9.59 15.63
C VAL A 113 3.50 10.13 15.19
N GLY A 114 4.43 9.25 14.85
CA GLY A 114 5.65 9.59 14.10
C GLY A 114 5.34 9.76 12.62
N LEU A 115 6.25 10.39 11.88
CA LEU A 115 6.11 10.62 10.44
C LEU A 115 7.27 9.96 9.71
N TYR A 116 6.99 9.38 8.56
CA TYR A 116 8.02 8.96 7.63
C TYR A 116 7.55 9.13 6.19
N ASP A 117 8.38 9.75 5.38
CA ASP A 117 8.21 9.84 3.94
C ASP A 117 9.59 9.99 3.29
N PRO A 118 9.96 9.19 2.27
CA PRO A 118 11.29 9.23 1.66
C PRO A 118 11.70 10.60 1.10
N LEU A 119 10.73 11.44 0.72
CA LEU A 119 10.96 12.75 0.12
C LEU A 119 10.73 13.90 1.11
N PHE A 120 9.66 13.84 1.89
CA PHE A 120 9.20 14.96 2.71
C PHE A 120 9.58 14.84 4.20
N HIS A 121 9.69 13.61 4.71
CA HIS A 121 10.05 13.32 6.10
C HIS A 121 11.04 12.13 6.19
N PRO A 122 12.27 12.26 5.66
CA PRO A 122 13.19 11.14 5.48
C PRO A 122 13.96 10.80 6.76
N ASP A 123 13.27 10.70 7.89
CA ASP A 123 13.87 10.37 9.18
C ASP A 123 14.14 8.85 9.28
N PRO A 124 15.40 8.39 9.26
CA PRO A 124 15.71 6.97 9.38
C PRO A 124 15.41 6.42 10.77
N GLU A 125 15.32 7.24 11.82
CA GLU A 125 15.01 6.78 13.17
C GLU A 125 13.58 6.26 13.28
N ALA A 126 12.65 6.82 12.50
CA ALA A 126 11.27 6.34 12.40
C ALA A 126 11.20 4.87 11.96
N LEU A 127 12.22 4.37 11.26
CA LEU A 127 12.28 3.00 10.74
C LEU A 127 13.02 2.03 11.67
N GLN A 128 13.54 2.51 12.79
CA GLN A 128 14.25 1.71 13.79
C GLN A 128 13.37 1.42 15.01
N ARG A 129 12.14 1.96 15.02
CA ARG A 129 11.19 1.85 16.12
C ARG A 129 10.10 0.83 15.80
N ARG A 130 9.35 0.44 16.83
CA ARG A 130 8.15 -0.38 16.69
C ARG A 130 6.91 0.36 17.16
N TYR A 131 5.82 0.16 16.45
CA TYR A 131 4.58 0.91 16.61
C TYR A 131 3.40 0.01 16.96
N ASP A 132 2.48 0.53 17.77
CA ASP A 132 1.19 -0.11 18.04
C ASP A 132 0.27 -0.03 16.80
N PHE A 133 0.47 0.95 15.93
CA PHE A 133 -0.18 1.03 14.63
C PHE A 133 0.64 1.75 13.56
N ILE A 134 0.36 1.48 12.30
CA ILE A 134 0.94 2.17 11.14
C ILE A 134 -0.21 2.54 10.19
N THR A 135 -0.18 3.73 9.60
CA THR A 135 -1.06 4.14 8.51
C THR A 135 -0.32 4.30 7.20
N CYS A 136 -0.97 3.90 6.11
CA CYS A 136 -0.54 4.11 4.73
C CYS A 136 -1.75 4.58 3.91
N SER A 137 -1.89 5.87 3.67
CA SER A 137 -2.99 6.43 2.88
C SER A 137 -2.49 6.91 1.53
N GLU A 138 -2.90 6.22 0.46
CA GLU A 138 -2.45 6.45 -0.92
C GLU A 138 -0.91 6.32 -1.03
N VAL A 139 -0.39 5.16 -0.64
CA VAL A 139 1.05 4.89 -0.51
C VAL A 139 1.41 3.54 -1.14
N VAL A 140 0.64 2.50 -0.81
CA VAL A 140 0.99 1.11 -1.15
C VAL A 140 0.95 0.83 -2.67
N GLU A 141 0.18 1.62 -3.43
CA GLU A 141 0.09 1.57 -4.89
C GLU A 141 1.36 2.03 -5.60
N HIS A 142 2.23 2.75 -4.89
CA HIS A 142 3.50 3.26 -5.39
C HIS A 142 4.68 2.33 -5.10
N PHE A 143 4.48 1.25 -4.34
CA PHE A 143 5.56 0.33 -4.00
C PHE A 143 6.11 -0.39 -5.24
N HIS A 144 7.37 -0.10 -5.58
CA HIS A 144 8.12 -0.85 -6.60
C HIS A 144 8.44 -2.28 -6.15
N HIS A 145 8.54 -2.51 -4.83
CA HIS A 145 8.81 -3.82 -4.21
C HIS A 145 7.81 -4.13 -3.08
N PRO A 146 6.51 -4.34 -3.37
CA PRO A 146 5.47 -4.47 -2.35
C PRO A 146 5.74 -5.58 -1.34
N ALA A 147 6.17 -6.77 -1.77
CA ALA A 147 6.47 -7.87 -0.84
C ALA A 147 7.54 -7.48 0.20
N TRP A 148 8.56 -6.72 -0.22
CA TRP A 148 9.61 -6.22 0.67
C TRP A 148 9.08 -5.13 1.60
N GLU A 149 8.29 -4.18 1.07
CA GLU A 149 7.71 -3.12 1.90
C GLU A 149 6.71 -3.67 2.93
N PHE A 150 5.87 -4.64 2.58
CA PHE A 150 4.99 -5.29 3.56
C PHE A 150 5.77 -6.07 4.61
N ALA A 151 6.87 -6.73 4.24
CA ALA A 151 7.77 -7.37 5.21
C ALA A 151 8.41 -6.35 6.15
N ARG A 152 8.83 -5.18 5.63
CA ARG A 152 9.34 -4.06 6.44
C ARG A 152 8.27 -3.49 7.35
N LEU A 153 7.06 -3.25 6.87
CA LEU A 153 5.93 -2.81 7.70
C LEU A 153 5.66 -3.81 8.84
N ASP A 154 5.77 -5.12 8.59
CA ASP A 154 5.69 -6.10 9.67
C ASP A 154 6.80 -5.92 10.71
N THR A 155 8.06 -5.68 10.31
CA THR A 155 9.13 -5.49 11.30
C THR A 155 8.91 -4.26 12.17
N LEU A 156 8.26 -3.23 11.65
CA LEU A 156 7.88 -2.00 12.37
C LEU A 156 6.66 -2.20 13.27
N LEU A 157 5.81 -3.20 13.05
CA LEU A 157 4.67 -3.46 13.93
C LEU A 157 5.09 -4.20 15.21
N LYS A 158 4.57 -3.73 16.36
CA LYS A 158 4.53 -4.53 17.58
C LYS A 158 3.61 -5.75 17.39
N PRO A 159 3.81 -6.86 18.12
CA PRO A 159 2.84 -7.95 18.15
C PRO A 159 1.44 -7.44 18.51
N GLY A 160 0.43 -7.86 17.76
CA GLY A 160 -0.95 -7.36 17.92
C GLY A 160 -1.21 -5.96 17.38
N GLY A 161 -0.21 -5.29 16.80
CA GLY A 161 -0.34 -3.95 16.23
C GLY A 161 -1.16 -3.91 14.94
N TRP A 162 -1.63 -2.72 14.56
CA TRP A 162 -2.53 -2.52 13.42
C TRP A 162 -1.84 -1.83 12.25
N LEU A 163 -2.06 -2.32 11.03
CA LEU A 163 -1.75 -1.62 9.78
C LEU A 163 -3.04 -1.16 9.13
N GLY A 164 -3.22 0.15 8.99
CA GLY A 164 -4.34 0.75 8.29
C GLY A 164 -3.92 1.25 6.91
N ILE A 165 -4.54 0.70 5.87
CA ILE A 165 -4.24 1.05 4.48
C ILE A 165 -5.49 1.68 3.86
N GLN A 166 -5.31 2.82 3.21
CA GLN A 166 -6.30 3.40 2.30
C GLN A 166 -5.70 3.44 0.89
N THR A 167 -6.33 2.73 -0.05
CA THR A 167 -5.95 2.66 -1.48
C THR A 167 -7.18 2.22 -2.27
N THR A 168 -7.34 2.68 -3.51
CA THR A 168 -8.53 2.32 -4.28
C THR A 168 -8.42 0.91 -4.87
N PHE A 169 -9.30 0.00 -4.47
CA PHE A 169 -9.27 -1.37 -4.96
C PHE A 169 -9.75 -1.48 -6.40
N GLN A 170 -9.02 -2.24 -7.21
CA GLN A 170 -9.47 -2.63 -8.54
C GLN A 170 -10.58 -3.68 -8.41
N THR A 171 -11.78 -3.39 -8.91
CA THR A 171 -12.94 -4.30 -8.81
C THR A 171 -13.50 -4.71 -10.16
N ASP A 172 -13.20 -3.97 -11.23
CA ASP A 172 -13.71 -4.22 -12.57
C ASP A 172 -12.57 -4.13 -13.60
N ASP A 173 -12.35 -5.24 -14.30
CA ASP A 173 -11.32 -5.33 -15.34
C ASP A 173 -11.71 -4.58 -16.62
N ALA A 174 -13.00 -4.48 -16.92
CA ALA A 174 -13.47 -3.80 -18.13
C ALA A 174 -13.24 -2.28 -18.06
N SER A 175 -13.26 -1.70 -16.86
CA SER A 175 -12.99 -0.27 -16.66
C SER A 175 -11.51 0.08 -16.48
N PHE A 176 -10.61 -0.89 -16.31
CA PHE A 176 -9.20 -0.62 -16.00
C PHE A 176 -8.53 0.32 -17.01
N ALA A 177 -8.83 0.18 -18.30
CA ALA A 177 -8.29 1.03 -19.36
C ALA A 177 -8.76 2.49 -19.31
N ARG A 178 -9.90 2.79 -18.68
CA ARG A 178 -10.44 4.15 -18.52
C ARG A 178 -10.37 4.69 -17.09
N TRP A 179 -10.05 3.84 -16.13
CA TRP A 179 -10.06 4.16 -14.70
C TRP A 179 -9.05 5.27 -14.37
N ASN A 180 -9.54 6.34 -13.74
CA ASN A 180 -8.71 7.52 -13.43
C ASN A 180 -7.58 7.20 -12.46
N TYR A 181 -7.78 6.30 -11.50
CA TYR A 181 -6.77 5.91 -10.53
C TYR A 181 -5.50 5.32 -11.17
N ARG A 182 -5.63 4.64 -12.32
CA ARG A 182 -4.49 4.10 -13.08
C ARG A 182 -3.78 5.14 -13.96
N ARG A 183 -4.35 6.34 -14.10
CA ARG A 183 -3.75 7.39 -14.95
C ARG A 183 -2.58 8.09 -14.26
N ASP A 184 -2.55 8.06 -12.93
CA ASP A 184 -1.38 8.51 -12.19
C ASP A 184 -0.19 7.62 -12.60
N PRO A 185 0.90 8.21 -13.13
CA PRO A 185 2.00 7.43 -13.66
C PRO A 185 2.84 6.76 -12.57
N THR A 186 2.66 7.14 -11.30
CA THR A 186 3.32 6.58 -10.12
C THR A 186 2.53 5.44 -9.49
N HIS A 187 1.27 5.20 -9.89
CA HIS A 187 0.50 4.04 -9.46
C HIS A 187 0.96 2.83 -10.27
N VAL A 188 1.73 1.96 -9.63
CA VAL A 188 2.38 0.82 -10.28
C VAL A 188 1.81 -0.53 -9.85
N VAL A 189 1.05 -0.56 -8.76
CA VAL A 189 0.37 -1.76 -8.25
C VAL A 189 -1.08 -1.44 -7.91
N PHE A 190 -2.00 -2.27 -8.39
CA PHE A 190 -3.43 -2.13 -8.18
C PHE A 190 -3.95 -3.35 -7.44
N TYR A 191 -4.37 -3.12 -6.20
CA TYR A 191 -4.75 -4.15 -5.27
C TYR A 191 -6.21 -4.56 -5.42
N ARG A 192 -6.49 -5.83 -5.10
CA ARG A 192 -7.83 -6.38 -4.94
C ARG A 192 -8.02 -6.92 -3.53
N PRO A 193 -9.26 -7.19 -3.07
CA PRO A 193 -9.47 -7.91 -1.82
C PRO A 193 -8.66 -9.20 -1.72
N ARG A 194 -8.64 -10.00 -2.80
CA ARG A 194 -7.82 -11.21 -2.91
C ARG A 194 -6.32 -10.97 -2.74
N THR A 195 -5.83 -9.79 -3.13
CA THR A 195 -4.43 -9.42 -2.94
C THR A 195 -4.11 -9.26 -1.46
N PHE A 196 -4.95 -8.52 -0.73
CA PHE A 196 -4.78 -8.34 0.71
C PHE A 196 -4.98 -9.63 1.50
N GLU A 197 -5.86 -10.54 1.07
CA GLU A 197 -5.97 -11.88 1.68
C GLU A 197 -4.65 -12.64 1.60
N ARG A 198 -3.95 -12.58 0.47
CA ARG A 198 -2.65 -13.25 0.28
C ARG A 198 -1.54 -12.57 1.07
N ILE A 199 -1.54 -11.24 1.17
CA ILE A 199 -0.63 -10.49 2.03
C ILE A 199 -0.86 -10.92 3.49
N ALA A 200 -2.10 -10.86 3.96
CA ALA A 200 -2.46 -11.21 5.33
C ALA A 200 -2.05 -12.65 5.68
N LEU A 201 -2.33 -13.60 4.78
CA LEU A 201 -1.93 -15.00 4.95
C LEU A 201 -0.40 -15.16 5.07
N ARG A 202 0.38 -14.45 4.25
CA ARG A 202 1.85 -14.52 4.26
C ARG A 202 2.45 -14.03 5.59
N HIS A 203 1.81 -13.04 6.21
CA HIS A 203 2.30 -12.41 7.45
C HIS A 203 1.60 -12.90 8.72
N ASP A 204 0.70 -13.89 8.63
CA ASP A 204 -0.17 -14.35 9.73
C ASP A 204 -0.96 -13.20 10.36
N TRP A 205 -1.48 -12.31 9.50
CA TRP A 205 -2.28 -11.17 9.91
C TRP A 205 -3.78 -11.47 9.79
N GLN A 206 -4.56 -10.88 10.68
CA GLN A 206 -6.02 -10.82 10.52
C GLN A 206 -6.38 -9.66 9.61
N LEU A 207 -7.34 -9.85 8.70
CA LEU A 207 -7.73 -8.87 7.68
C LEU A 207 -9.19 -8.45 7.83
N PHE A 208 -9.44 -7.15 7.71
CA PHE A 208 -10.77 -6.54 7.72
C PHE A 208 -10.88 -5.49 6.61
N PHE A 209 -12.04 -5.41 5.96
CA PHE A 209 -12.35 -4.37 4.97
C PHE A 209 -13.52 -3.49 5.45
N PRO A 210 -13.25 -2.39 6.19
CA PRO A 210 -14.29 -1.46 6.61
C PRO A 210 -15.02 -0.77 5.45
N SER A 211 -14.34 -0.62 4.30
CA SER A 211 -14.90 0.01 3.10
C SER A 211 -14.24 -0.55 1.83
N ARG A 212 -14.70 -0.08 0.67
CA ARG A 212 -14.20 -0.48 -0.67
C ARG A 212 -12.76 -0.04 -0.98
N ASN A 213 -12.14 0.77 -0.13
CA ASN A 213 -10.82 1.34 -0.32
C ASN A 213 -9.97 1.30 0.95
N ILE A 214 -10.38 0.52 1.97
CA ILE A 214 -9.68 0.43 3.24
C ILE A 214 -9.46 -1.04 3.58
N ALA A 215 -8.21 -1.38 3.89
CA ALA A 215 -7.83 -2.64 4.49
C ALA A 215 -7.22 -2.36 5.87
N LEU A 216 -7.72 -3.01 6.90
CA LEU A 216 -7.11 -3.03 8.23
C LEU A 216 -6.55 -4.42 8.48
N LEU A 217 -5.27 -4.48 8.80
CA LEU A 217 -4.55 -5.71 9.08
C LEU A 217 -4.05 -5.69 10.51
N LYS A 218 -4.21 -6.80 11.24
CA LYS A 218 -3.74 -6.93 12.62
C LYS A 218 -2.62 -7.96 12.69
N SER A 219 -1.46 -7.54 13.17
CA SER A 219 -0.31 -8.42 13.37
C SER A 219 -0.62 -9.50 14.42
N ALA A 220 -0.04 -10.70 14.24
CA ALA A 220 -0.16 -11.78 15.20
C ALA A 220 0.33 -11.35 16.60
N LEU A 221 -0.27 -11.92 17.65
CA LEU A 221 0.16 -11.71 19.04
C LEU A 221 1.52 -12.36 19.33
N ILE A 222 1.87 -13.39 18.57
CA ILE A 222 3.16 -14.08 18.63
C ILE A 222 3.74 -14.02 17.23
N LYS A 223 4.81 -13.25 17.04
CA LYS A 223 5.56 -13.25 15.78
C LYS A 223 6.43 -14.50 15.75
N GLN A 224 6.13 -15.43 14.85
CA GLN A 224 7.09 -16.49 14.53
C GLN A 224 8.34 -15.80 13.96
N GLY A 225 9.55 -16.20 14.39
CA GLY A 225 10.80 -15.66 13.83
C GLY A 225 10.75 -15.72 12.30
N ALA A 226 11.30 -14.71 11.64
CA ALA A 226 11.20 -14.51 10.19
C ALA A 226 11.33 -15.85 9.44
N ARG A 227 10.23 -16.31 8.83
CA ARG A 227 10.31 -17.46 7.92
C ARG A 227 11.16 -17.00 6.73
N PRO A 228 12.23 -17.74 6.40
CA PRO A 228 13.09 -17.40 5.26
C PRO A 228 12.31 -17.38 3.95
#